data_AF-A0A536MKZ5-F1
#
_entry.id   AF-A0A536MKZ5-F1
#
_cell.length_a   1.000
_cell.length_b   1.000
_cell.length_c   1.000
_cell.angle_alpha   90.00
_cell.angle_beta   90.00
_cell.angle_gamma   90.00
#
_symmetry.space_group_name_H-M   'P 1'
#
loop_
_entity.id
_entity.type
_entity.pdbx_description
1 polymer ?
#
loop_
_entity_poly.entity_id
_entity_poly.type
_entity_poly.pdbx_seq_one_letter_code
_entity_poly.pdbx_strand_id
1 'polypeptide(L)'
;MPKLDLTDQQISTEIHQLMSANEPVDPADVARNIGVPVELVNARLDSWPGVYRDSAGRLVGFWGQALSIIDAEYRFQVDGKTTYAWCALDTLFIPKIIDKTVRVEAYDPVTNEPVSLVVQPDG
;
A
#
# COMPACT_ATOMS: atom_id res chain seq x y z
N MET A 1 -15.53 -7.45 1.71
CA MET A 1 -14.47 -7.21 0.70
C MET A 1 -14.96 -7.70 -0.65
N PRO A 2 -14.64 -7.00 -1.76
CA PRO A 2 -14.99 -7.45 -3.10
C PRO A 2 -14.35 -8.82 -3.38
N LYS A 3 -15.03 -9.67 -4.16
CA LYS A 3 -14.46 -10.92 -4.66
C LYS A 3 -13.52 -10.55 -5.81
N LEU A 4 -12.22 -10.75 -5.62
CA LEU A 4 -11.20 -10.40 -6.60
C LEU A 4 -11.03 -11.52 -7.62
N ASP A 5 -11.18 -11.19 -8.90
CA ASP A 5 -10.71 -12.03 -9.99
C ASP A 5 -9.17 -11.95 -10.14
N LEU A 6 -8.61 -12.64 -11.13
CA LEU A 6 -7.16 -12.63 -11.35
C LEU A 6 -6.64 -11.24 -11.74
N THR A 7 -7.39 -10.50 -12.55
CA THR A 7 -7.04 -9.13 -12.95
C THR A 7 -7.05 -8.21 -11.74
N ASP A 8 -8.04 -8.36 -10.88
CA ASP A 8 -8.15 -7.60 -9.64
C ASP A 8 -6.96 -7.83 -8.70
N GLN A 9 -6.50 -9.08 -8.59
CA GLN A 9 -5.30 -9.44 -7.82
C GLN A 9 -4.03 -8.83 -8.41
N GLN A 10 -3.90 -8.82 -9.74
CA GLN A 10 -2.77 -8.19 -10.44
C GLN A 10 -2.75 -6.68 -10.22
N ILE A 11 -3.90 -6.00 -10.36
CA ILE A 11 -4.03 -4.57 -10.09
C ILE A 11 -3.61 -4.26 -8.64
N SER A 12 -4.14 -5.01 -7.67
CA SER A 12 -3.83 -4.80 -6.25
C SER A 12 -2.33 -4.99 -5.94
N THR A 13 -1.72 -6.05 -6.47
CA THR A 13 -0.30 -6.34 -6.28
C THR A 13 0.58 -5.24 -6.88
N GLU A 14 0.28 -4.82 -8.10
CA GLU A 14 1.02 -3.77 -8.80
C GLU A 14 0.95 -2.44 -8.06
N ILE A 15 -0.22 -2.07 -7.50
CA ILE A 15 -0.36 -0.83 -6.73
C ILE A 15 0.56 -0.84 -5.51
N HIS A 16 0.58 -1.92 -4.72
CA HIS A 16 1.49 -2.02 -3.57
C HIS A 16 2.95 -1.91 -3.99
N GLN A 17 3.34 -2.56 -5.10
CA GLN A 17 4.69 -2.51 -5.62
C GLN A 17 5.09 -1.08 -6.03
N LEU A 18 4.24 -0.37 -6.77
CA LEU A 18 4.48 1.02 -7.15
C LEU A 18 4.49 1.97 -5.94
N MET A 19 3.60 1.77 -4.96
CA MET A 19 3.58 2.57 -3.73
C MET A 19 4.86 2.42 -2.90
N SER A 20 5.62 1.32 -3.06
CA SER A 20 6.92 1.16 -2.40
C SER A 20 7.96 2.23 -2.79
N ALA A 21 7.76 2.92 -3.92
CA ALA A 21 8.58 4.04 -4.34
C ALA A 21 8.30 5.33 -3.53
N ASN A 22 7.27 5.33 -2.67
CA ASN A 22 6.80 6.48 -1.89
C ASN A 22 6.41 7.69 -2.77
N GLU A 23 5.69 7.42 -3.86
CA GLU A 23 5.16 8.41 -4.79
C GLU A 23 3.70 8.08 -5.11
N PRO A 24 2.85 9.08 -5.44
CA PRO A 24 1.49 8.81 -5.87
C PRO A 24 1.46 7.90 -7.09
N VAL A 25 0.64 6.85 -7.05
CA VAL A 25 0.58 5.86 -8.13
C VAL A 25 -0.43 6.31 -9.19
N ASP A 26 0.01 6.40 -10.44
CA ASP A 26 -0.89 6.68 -11.56
C ASP A 26 -1.60 5.38 -12.01
N PRO A 27 -2.94 5.33 -12.09
CA PRO A 27 -3.66 4.19 -12.65
C PRO A 27 -3.18 3.78 -14.05
N ALA A 28 -2.68 4.72 -14.85
CA ALA A 28 -2.12 4.45 -16.17
C ALA A 28 -0.82 3.65 -16.10
N ASP A 29 -0.01 3.82 -15.04
CA ASP A 29 1.21 3.04 -14.84
C ASP A 29 0.87 1.60 -14.44
N VAL A 30 -0.11 1.43 -13.54
CA VAL A 30 -0.64 0.11 -13.19
C VAL A 30 -1.13 -0.62 -14.45
N ALA A 31 -1.99 0.04 -15.22
CA ALA A 31 -2.56 -0.51 -16.46
C ALA A 31 -1.48 -0.95 -17.45
N ARG A 32 -0.45 -0.11 -17.64
CA ARG A 32 0.66 -0.37 -18.55
C ARG A 32 1.49 -1.58 -18.11
N ASN A 33 1.79 -1.69 -16.81
CA ASN A 33 2.65 -2.74 -16.29
C ASN A 33 1.98 -4.12 -16.32
N ILE A 34 0.67 -4.19 -16.11
CA ILE A 34 -0.09 -5.46 -16.15
C ILE A 34 -0.71 -5.77 -17.53
N GLY A 35 -0.65 -4.83 -18.48
CA GLY A 35 -1.10 -5.04 -19.86
C GLY A 35 -2.62 -5.00 -20.06
N VAL A 36 -3.33 -4.11 -19.35
CA VAL A 36 -4.80 -3.94 -19.46
C VAL A 36 -5.18 -2.48 -19.76
N PRO A 37 -6.42 -2.19 -20.20
CA PRO A 37 -6.88 -0.81 -20.39
C PRO A 37 -6.96 -0.03 -19.07
N VAL A 38 -6.59 1.25 -19.09
CA VAL A 38 -6.64 2.12 -17.90
C VAL A 38 -8.08 2.36 -17.42
N GLU A 39 -9.05 2.30 -18.32
CA GLU A 39 -10.47 2.40 -18.02
C GLU A 39 -10.94 1.22 -17.16
N LEU A 40 -10.39 0.02 -17.39
CA LEU A 40 -10.67 -1.15 -16.56
C LEU A 40 -10.10 -0.96 -15.15
N VAL A 41 -8.85 -0.50 -15.04
CA VAL A 41 -8.21 -0.23 -13.74
C VAL A 41 -9.03 0.79 -12.95
N ASN A 42 -9.39 1.91 -13.57
CA ASN A 42 -10.21 2.92 -12.90
C ASN A 42 -11.60 2.39 -12.51
N ALA A 43 -12.28 1.65 -13.39
CA ALA A 43 -13.57 1.05 -13.05
C ALA A 43 -13.47 0.08 -11.85
N ARG A 44 -12.38 -0.68 -11.72
CA ARG A 44 -12.12 -1.54 -10.56
C ARG A 44 -11.87 -0.71 -9.30
N LEU A 45 -10.96 0.25 -9.37
CA LEU A 45 -10.62 1.14 -8.25
C LEU A 45 -11.84 1.89 -7.72
N ASP A 46 -12.72 2.38 -8.58
CA ASP A 46 -13.91 3.13 -8.20
C ASP A 46 -14.97 2.23 -7.53
N SER A 47 -14.90 0.91 -7.75
CA SER A 47 -15.76 -0.09 -7.11
C SER A 47 -15.24 -0.56 -5.75
N TRP A 48 -13.97 -0.29 -5.45
CA TRP A 48 -13.31 -0.80 -4.25
C TRP A 48 -13.33 0.22 -3.11
N PRO A 49 -13.62 -0.22 -1.87
CA PRO A 49 -13.43 0.63 -0.71
C PRO A 49 -11.94 0.79 -0.39
N GLY A 50 -11.58 1.82 0.38
CA GLY A 50 -10.20 2.00 0.84
C GLY A 50 -9.22 2.34 -0.29
N VAL A 51 -9.70 3.09 -1.29
CA VAL A 51 -8.88 3.69 -2.34
C VAL A 51 -8.93 5.20 -2.15
N TYR A 52 -7.77 5.81 -1.90
CA TYR A 52 -7.64 7.24 -1.67
C TYR A 52 -6.84 7.86 -2.80
N ARG A 53 -7.36 8.93 -3.39
CA ARG A 53 -6.76 9.62 -4.53
C ARG A 53 -6.47 11.08 -4.21
N ASP A 54 -5.41 11.63 -4.80
CA ASP A 54 -5.15 13.07 -4.81
C ASP A 54 -6.04 13.80 -5.84
N SER A 55 -5.89 15.12 -5.94
CA SER A 55 -6.65 15.96 -6.88
C SER A 55 -6.36 15.67 -8.35
N ALA A 56 -5.24 14.99 -8.66
CA ALA A 56 -4.88 14.54 -10.00
C ALA A 56 -5.42 13.12 -10.31
N GLY A 57 -6.10 12.47 -9.34
CA GLY A 57 -6.66 11.13 -9.49
C GLY A 57 -5.65 10.01 -9.26
N ARG A 58 -4.43 10.32 -8.80
CA ARG A 58 -3.39 9.32 -8.47
C ARG A 58 -3.63 8.75 -7.08
N LEU A 59 -3.29 7.49 -6.87
CA LEU A 59 -3.49 6.82 -5.59
C LEU A 59 -2.45 7.32 -4.58
N VAL A 60 -2.93 7.75 -3.42
CA VAL A 60 -2.12 8.16 -2.26
C VAL A 60 -2.35 7.26 -1.04
N GLY A 61 -3.34 6.37 -1.12
CA GLY A 61 -3.60 5.34 -0.13
C GLY A 61 -4.38 4.19 -0.73
N PHE A 62 -3.99 2.97 -0.39
CA PHE A 62 -4.58 1.74 -0.89
C PHE A 62 -4.39 0.61 0.13
N TRP A 63 -5.50 -0.03 0.51
CA TRP A 63 -5.59 -1.26 1.30
C TRP A 63 -4.43 -1.50 2.29
N GLY A 64 -4.32 -0.62 3.28
CA GLY A 64 -3.36 -0.77 4.37
C GLY A 64 -2.07 0.02 4.23
N GLN A 65 -1.86 0.73 3.11
CA GLN A 65 -0.69 1.61 2.90
C GLN A 65 -1.12 3.00 2.44
N ALA A 66 -0.45 4.05 2.92
CA ALA A 66 -0.66 5.42 2.48
C ALA A 66 0.63 6.26 2.50
N LEU A 67 0.67 7.30 1.68
CA LEU A 67 1.80 8.26 1.63
C LEU A 67 1.77 9.28 2.78
N SER A 68 0.64 9.38 3.47
CA SER A 68 0.44 10.23 4.64
C SER A 68 -0.25 9.44 5.74
N ILE A 69 -0.07 9.88 7.00
CA ILE A 69 -0.76 9.29 8.15
C ILE A 69 -2.27 9.43 7.95
N ILE A 70 -2.99 8.30 7.98
CA ILE A 70 -4.46 8.26 7.93
C ILE A 70 -5.01 7.96 9.34
N ASP A 71 -4.46 6.95 10.00
CA ASP A 71 -4.80 6.57 11.38
C ASP A 71 -3.65 5.77 12.00
N ALA A 72 -3.36 5.98 13.30
CA ALA A 72 -2.22 5.46 14.06
C ALA A 72 -0.83 5.59 13.39
N GLU A 73 0.20 6.04 14.09
CA GLU A 73 1.52 6.25 13.47
C GLU A 73 2.31 4.93 13.31
N TYR A 74 1.96 4.11 12.32
CA TYR A 74 2.76 2.98 11.85
C TYR A 74 3.66 3.44 10.70
N ARG A 75 4.87 3.91 11.00
CA ARG A 75 5.85 4.28 9.97
C ARG A 75 6.33 3.02 9.25
N PHE A 76 6.11 2.97 7.94
CA PHE A 76 6.43 1.84 7.06
C PHE A 76 7.53 2.29 6.09
N GLN A 77 8.77 1.89 6.38
CA GLN A 77 9.96 2.41 5.71
C GLN A 77 10.56 1.39 4.74
N VAL A 78 10.68 1.80 3.47
CA VAL A 78 11.22 0.99 2.37
C VAL A 78 12.28 1.80 1.65
N ASP A 79 13.48 1.24 1.45
CA ASP A 79 14.58 1.90 0.74
C ASP A 79 14.89 3.33 1.26
N GLY A 80 14.76 3.54 2.57
CA GLY A 80 14.98 4.84 3.22
C GLY A 80 13.87 5.88 3.03
N LYS A 81 12.76 5.51 2.37
CA LYS A 81 11.56 6.34 2.22
C LYS A 81 10.46 5.87 3.18
N THR A 82 9.71 6.82 3.73
CA THR A 82 8.65 6.54 4.72
C THR A 82 7.27 6.67 4.07
N THR A 83 6.50 5.60 4.16
CA THR A 83 5.04 5.57 4.01
C THR A 83 4.42 5.21 5.36
N TYR A 84 3.10 5.01 5.38
CA TYR A 84 2.37 4.68 6.59
C TYR A 84 1.48 3.47 6.36
N ALA A 85 1.49 2.54 7.31
CA ALA A 85 0.54 1.45 7.35
C ALA A 85 -0.71 1.86 8.15
N TRP A 86 -1.88 1.26 7.90
CA TRP A 86 -3.10 1.61 8.63
C TRP A 86 -3.27 0.82 9.92
N CYS A 87 -2.70 -0.37 10.00
CA CYS A 87 -2.70 -1.17 11.21
C CYS A 87 -1.42 -2.02 11.34
N ALA A 88 -1.23 -2.62 12.52
CA ALA A 88 -0.11 -3.52 12.78
C ALA A 88 -0.05 -4.69 11.78
N LEU A 89 -1.19 -5.26 11.36
CA LEU A 89 -1.21 -6.39 10.43
C LEU A 89 -0.68 -6.01 9.03
N ASP A 90 -1.02 -4.80 8.55
CA ASP A 90 -0.54 -4.29 7.25
C ASP A 90 0.99 -4.25 7.18
N THR A 91 1.63 -3.97 8.32
CA THR A 91 3.10 -3.96 8.43
C THR A 91 3.74 -5.32 8.21
N LEU A 92 2.98 -6.42 8.34
CA LEU A 92 3.50 -7.79 8.32
C LEU A 92 3.32 -8.50 6.96
N PHE A 93 2.22 -8.25 6.24
CA PHE A 93 1.97 -8.96 4.97
C PHE A 93 2.39 -8.16 3.72
N ILE A 94 2.34 -6.82 3.76
CA ILE A 94 2.74 -5.98 2.62
C ILE A 94 4.19 -6.21 2.19
N PRO A 95 5.18 -6.42 3.10
CA PRO A 95 6.56 -6.73 2.71
C PRO A 95 6.69 -7.90 1.72
N LYS A 96 5.84 -8.93 1.85
CA LYS A 96 5.82 -10.06 0.90
C LYS A 96 5.26 -9.67 -0.48
N ILE A 97 4.26 -8.79 -0.53
CA ILE A 97 3.63 -8.34 -1.79
C ILE A 97 4.62 -7.48 -2.60
N ILE A 98 5.36 -6.61 -1.92
CA ILE A 98 6.33 -5.71 -2.56
C ILE A 98 7.72 -6.34 -2.75
N ASP A 99 7.94 -7.55 -2.21
CA ASP A 99 9.19 -8.30 -2.19
C ASP A 99 10.39 -7.48 -1.68
N LYS A 100 10.18 -6.73 -0.59
CA LYS A 100 11.20 -5.89 0.06
C LYS A 100 11.20 -6.03 1.57
N THR A 101 12.36 -5.86 2.17
CA THR A 101 12.50 -5.70 3.61
C THR A 101 11.99 -4.32 4.03
N VAL A 102 11.23 -4.27 5.13
CA VAL A 102 10.61 -3.06 5.65
C VAL A 102 11.03 -2.84 7.09
N ARG A 103 11.40 -1.60 7.42
CA ARG A 103 11.53 -1.17 8.82
C ARG A 103 10.22 -0.53 9.26
N VAL A 104 9.69 -1.00 10.38
CA VAL A 104 8.45 -0.52 10.96
C VAL A 104 8.76 0.15 12.29
N GLU A 105 8.16 1.32 12.51
CA GLU A 105 8.18 1.99 13.80
C GLU A 105 6.75 2.38 14.18
N ALA A 106 6.37 2.11 15.42
CA ALA A 106 5.04 2.39 15.96
C ALA A 106 5.14 2.67 17.47
N TYR A 107 3.99 2.86 18.10
CA TYR A 107 3.88 2.97 19.56
C TYR A 107 2.85 1.98 20.08
N ASP A 108 3.13 1.40 21.24
CA ASP A 108 2.16 0.55 21.94
C ASP A 108 0.91 1.38 22.31
N PRO A 109 -0.31 0.94 21.97
CA PRO A 109 -1.51 1.74 22.15
C PRO A 109 -1.96 1.89 23.61
N VAL A 110 -1.35 1.15 24.55
CA VAL A 110 -1.70 1.19 25.98
C VAL A 110 -0.71 2.03 26.78
N THR A 111 0.59 1.85 26.51
CA THR A 111 1.71 2.43 27.27
C THR A 111 2.37 3.59 26.55
N ASN A 112 2.15 3.73 25.24
CA ASN A 112 2.83 4.67 24.35
C ASN A 112 4.36 4.47 24.28
N GLU A 113 4.85 3.28 24.66
CA GLU A 113 6.25 2.92 24.47
C GLU A 113 6.56 2.67 22.98
N PRO A 114 7.74 3.08 22.49
CA PRO A 114 8.10 2.87 21.09
C PRO A 114 8.32 1.38 20.79
N VAL A 115 7.78 0.94 19.66
CA VAL A 115 7.96 -0.41 19.10
C VAL A 115 8.63 -0.29 17.74
N SER A 116 9.62 -1.14 17.47
CA SER A 116 10.27 -1.20 16.16
C SER A 116 10.56 -2.63 15.75
N LEU A 117 10.37 -2.93 14.46
CA LEU A 117 10.66 -4.22 13.87
C LEU A 117 11.24 -4.08 12.46
N VAL A 118 11.95 -5.12 12.02
CA VAL A 118 12.34 -5.31 10.63
C VAL A 118 11.58 -6.53 10.13
N VAL A 119 10.82 -6.37 9.06
CA VAL A 119 10.02 -7.44 8.44
C VAL A 119 10.63 -7.76 7.10
N GLN A 120 11.05 -9.02 6.92
CA GLN A 120 11.50 -9.53 5.64
C GLN A 120 10.33 -10.17 4.88
N PRO A 121 10.41 -10.30 3.55
CA PRO A 121 9.36 -10.96 2.77
C PRO A 121 8.99 -12.36 3.28
N ASP A 122 9.95 -13.09 3.85
CA ASP A 122 9.83 -14.49 4.28
C ASP A 122 9.70 -14.71 5.80
N GLY A 123 9.75 -13.65 6.61
CA GLY A 123 9.61 -13.70 8.08
C GLY A 123 10.81 -13.18 8.83
#